data_AF-A0A1I0C796-F1
#
_entry.id   AF-A0A1I0C796-F1
#
_cell.length_a   1.000
_cell.length_b   1.000
_cell.length_c   1.000
_cell.angle_alpha   90.00
_cell.angle_beta   90.00
_cell.angle_gamma   90.00
#
_symmetry.space_group_name_H-M   'P 1'
#
loop_
_entity.id
_entity.type
_entity.pdbx_description
1 polymer ?
#
loop_
_entity_poly.entity_id
_entity_poly.type
_entity_poly.pdbx_seq_one_letter_code
_entity_poly.pdbx_strand_id
1 'polypeptide(L)'
;MIRAALTVLTLLCATSVAAQEQVARSGGALLRGLDKVSGRTTDMEIAVGEALRYGRLEVRLGECRYPAADPSSDAYAQLTIRDLSQNLTLFSGWMVASSPALSALDDARYDVWVISCKS
;
A
#
# COMPACT_ATOMS: atom_id res chain seq x y z
N MET A 1 -23.78 -57.62 26.74
CA MET A 1 -23.30 -56.93 27.97
C MET A 1 -21.96 -56.30 27.60
N ILE A 2 -21.92 -54.98 27.29
CA ILE A 2 -21.38 -53.92 28.18
C ILE A 2 -19.84 -54.06 28.29
N ARG A 3 -18.92 -53.15 27.96
CA ARG A 3 -18.84 -51.71 27.58
C ARG A 3 -17.42 -51.53 27.00
N ALA A 4 -17.21 -50.95 25.83
CA ALA A 4 -16.90 -49.53 25.61
C ALA A 4 -15.72 -48.98 26.44
N ALA A 5 -14.59 -48.71 25.79
CA ALA A 5 -13.70 -47.59 26.13
C ALA A 5 -12.78 -47.27 24.93
N LEU A 6 -13.37 -46.61 23.92
CA LEU A 6 -12.62 -45.74 23.00
C LEU A 6 -12.13 -44.55 23.82
N THR A 7 -10.82 -44.35 23.95
CA THR A 7 -10.26 -43.02 24.27
C THR A 7 -9.76 -42.42 22.97
N VAL A 8 -10.64 -41.62 22.38
CA VAL A 8 -10.45 -40.84 21.17
C VAL A 8 -9.34 -39.81 21.41
N LEU A 9 -8.27 -39.90 20.62
CA LEU A 9 -7.28 -38.83 20.45
C LEU A 9 -7.92 -37.73 19.61
N THR A 10 -8.70 -36.84 20.24
CA THR A 10 -9.26 -35.65 19.59
C THR A 10 -8.16 -34.64 19.32
N LEU A 11 -7.81 -34.53 18.04
CA LEU A 11 -6.95 -33.51 17.45
C LEU A 11 -7.58 -32.11 17.65
N LEU A 12 -7.10 -31.32 18.61
CA LEU A 12 -7.45 -29.90 18.72
C LEU A 12 -6.70 -29.13 17.62
N CYS A 13 -7.31 -29.02 16.43
CA CYS A 13 -6.94 -27.99 15.47
C CYS A 13 -7.42 -26.64 16.03
N ALA A 14 -6.52 -25.88 16.65
CA ALA A 14 -6.74 -24.47 16.94
C ALA A 14 -6.89 -23.72 15.61
N THR A 15 -8.12 -23.39 15.22
CA THR A 15 -8.37 -22.49 14.10
C THR A 15 -8.08 -21.07 14.58
N SER A 16 -6.87 -20.59 14.34
CA SER A 16 -6.57 -19.16 14.42
C SER A 16 -7.43 -18.44 13.38
N VAL A 17 -8.47 -17.75 13.85
CA VAL A 17 -9.25 -16.82 13.02
C VAL A 17 -8.34 -15.62 12.77
N ALA A 18 -7.68 -15.58 11.60
CA ALA A 18 -7.00 -14.38 11.16
C ALA A 18 -8.07 -13.31 10.91
N ALA A 19 -8.06 -12.22 11.67
CA ALA A 19 -8.90 -11.06 11.39
C ALA A 19 -8.43 -10.45 10.06
N GLN A 20 -9.09 -10.80 8.96
CA GLN A 20 -8.87 -10.15 7.67
C GLN A 20 -9.67 -8.84 7.68
N GLU A 21 -8.96 -7.72 7.73
CA GLU A 21 -9.57 -6.39 7.64
C GLU A 21 -10.20 -6.21 6.26
N GLN A 22 -11.49 -5.86 6.23
CA GLN A 22 -12.19 -5.60 4.98
C GLN A 22 -11.68 -4.30 4.39
N VAL A 23 -11.24 -4.31 3.13
CA VAL A 23 -10.76 -3.11 2.42
C VAL A 23 -11.77 -2.64 1.37
N ALA A 24 -11.94 -1.32 1.27
CA ALA A 24 -12.74 -0.65 0.25
C ALA A 24 -11.82 0.05 -0.78
N ARG A 25 -12.35 0.35 -1.97
CA ARG A 25 -11.63 1.06 -3.04
C ARG A 25 -11.99 2.54 -3.02
N SER A 26 -11.03 3.37 -3.42
CA SER A 26 -11.20 4.81 -3.60
C SER A 26 -10.91 5.21 -5.06
N GLY A 27 -11.45 6.36 -5.49
CA GLY A 27 -11.18 6.96 -6.79
C GLY A 27 -9.85 7.70 -6.90
N GLY A 28 -9.07 7.85 -5.82
CA GLY A 28 -7.80 8.58 -5.86
C GLY A 28 -6.94 8.42 -4.61
N ALA A 29 -5.75 9.02 -4.63
CA ALA A 29 -4.82 9.03 -3.52
C ALA A 29 -4.26 10.42 -3.27
N LEU A 30 -3.90 10.68 -2.02
CA LEU A 30 -2.96 11.72 -1.64
C LEU A 30 -1.58 11.08 -1.50
N LEU A 31 -0.63 11.52 -2.31
CA LEU A 31 0.77 11.13 -2.25
C LEU A 31 1.60 12.28 -1.70
N ARG A 32 2.74 11.97 -1.10
CA ARG A 32 3.77 12.95 -0.72
C ARG A 32 5.07 12.62 -1.42
N GLY A 33 5.61 13.62 -2.10
CA GLY A 33 6.96 13.60 -2.63
C GLY A 33 7.92 14.32 -1.70
N LEU A 34 9.17 13.84 -1.61
CA LEU A 34 10.28 14.49 -0.92
C LEU A 34 11.43 14.67 -1.90
N ASP A 35 11.93 15.90 -2.04
CA ASP A 35 13.24 16.16 -2.63
C ASP A 35 14.29 16.05 -1.52
N LYS A 36 15.03 14.94 -1.47
CA LYS A 36 16.02 14.61 -0.44
C LYS A 36 17.21 15.56 -0.42
N VAL A 37 17.46 16.28 -1.51
CA VAL A 37 18.54 17.27 -1.59
C VAL A 37 18.12 18.57 -0.91
N SER A 38 16.88 19.02 -1.15
CA SER A 38 16.37 20.27 -0.56
C SER A 38 15.61 20.09 0.76
N GLY A 39 15.22 18.86 1.11
CA GLY A 39 14.34 18.55 2.23
C GLY A 39 12.88 18.96 2.04
N ARG A 40 12.48 19.46 0.87
CA ARG A 40 11.13 19.96 0.61
C ARG A 40 10.16 18.82 0.30
N THR A 41 9.03 18.81 1.00
CA THR A 41 7.91 17.92 0.70
C THR A 41 6.89 18.59 -0.21
N THR A 42 6.15 17.80 -0.98
CA THR A 42 5.06 18.26 -1.85
C THR A 42 3.96 17.22 -1.86
N ASP A 43 2.75 17.64 -1.51
CA ASP A 43 1.58 16.79 -1.53
C ASP A 43 0.93 16.85 -2.92
N MET A 44 0.54 15.68 -3.42
CA MET A 44 0.09 15.48 -4.79
C MET A 44 -1.16 14.62 -4.77
N GLU A 45 -2.25 15.16 -5.30
CA GLU A 45 -3.49 14.43 -5.47
C GLU A 45 -3.50 13.78 -6.86
N ILE A 46 -3.94 12.52 -6.92
CA ILE A 46 -3.96 11.75 -8.16
C ILE A 46 -5.20 10.86 -8.20
N ALA A 47 -5.90 10.84 -9.33
CA ALA A 47 -7.02 9.92 -9.53
C ALA A 47 -6.53 8.54 -9.97
N VAL A 48 -7.31 7.50 -9.69
CA VAL A 48 -7.02 6.14 -10.13
C VAL A 48 -6.96 6.08 -11.66
N GLY A 49 -5.90 5.49 -12.20
CA GLY A 49 -5.66 5.38 -13.64
C GLY A 49 -4.92 6.57 -14.24
N GLU A 50 -4.70 7.65 -13.49
CA GLU A 50 -3.93 8.81 -13.93
C GLU A 50 -2.44 8.71 -13.62
N ALA A 51 -1.68 9.62 -14.21
CA ALA A 51 -0.27 9.82 -13.93
C ALA A 51 0.03 11.32 -13.78
N LEU A 52 0.96 11.64 -12.90
CA LEU A 52 1.47 13.00 -12.71
C LEU A 52 2.99 13.03 -12.80
N ARG A 53 3.55 14.24 -12.92
CA ARG A 53 5.00 14.45 -12.91
C ARG A 53 5.45 15.05 -11.58
N TYR A 54 6.52 14.48 -11.03
CA TYR A 54 7.23 15.03 -9.87
C TYR A 54 8.74 15.09 -10.18
N GLY A 55 9.21 16.28 -10.54
CA GLY A 55 10.58 16.45 -11.05
C GLY A 55 10.79 15.63 -12.33
N ARG A 56 11.71 14.66 -12.28
CA ARG A 56 11.98 13.73 -13.39
C ARG A 56 11.13 12.46 -13.37
N LEU A 57 10.35 12.26 -12.31
CA LEU A 57 9.54 11.07 -12.12
C LEU A 57 8.17 11.23 -12.75
N GLU A 58 7.70 10.18 -13.40
CA GLU A 58 6.29 9.96 -13.71
C GLU A 58 5.72 8.99 -12.67
N VAL A 59 4.70 9.43 -11.94
CA VAL A 59 4.04 8.65 -10.87
C VAL A 59 2.64 8.32 -11.34
N ARG A 60 2.32 7.04 -11.46
CA ARG A 60 1.01 6.54 -11.91
C ARG A 60 0.30 5.80 -10.77
N LEU A 61 -0.96 6.12 -10.54
CA LEU A 61 -1.81 5.43 -9.58
C LEU A 61 -2.61 4.33 -10.29
N GLY A 62 -2.40 3.07 -9.88
CA GLY A 62 -3.14 1.92 -10.39
C GLY A 62 -4.43 1.68 -9.61
N GLU A 63 -4.35 1.68 -8.28
CA GLU A 63 -5.49 1.47 -7.38
C GLU A 63 -5.19 2.09 -6.01
N CYS A 64 -6.21 2.56 -5.30
CA CYS A 64 -6.11 2.97 -3.90
C CYS A 64 -7.17 2.23 -3.08
N ARG A 65 -6.76 1.60 -1.98
CA ARG A 65 -7.63 0.90 -1.03
C ARG A 65 -7.41 1.40 0.39
N TYR A 66 -8.43 1.33 1.22
CA TYR A 66 -8.39 1.73 2.62
C TYR A 66 -9.23 0.75 3.47
N PRO A 67 -8.99 0.63 4.78
CA PRO A 67 -9.82 -0.18 5.64
C PRO A 67 -11.27 0.32 5.69
N ALA A 68 -12.23 -0.55 5.38
CA ALA A 68 -13.64 -0.20 5.30
C ALA A 68 -14.24 0.19 6.67
N ALA A 69 -13.70 -0.39 7.75
CA ALA A 69 -14.15 -0.09 9.11
C ALA A 69 -13.61 1.26 9.63
N ASP A 70 -12.40 1.66 9.22
CA ASP A 70 -11.78 2.94 9.54
C ASP A 70 -10.96 3.45 8.34
N PRO A 71 -11.57 4.27 7.45
CA PRO A 71 -10.90 4.78 6.26
C PRO A 71 -9.66 5.65 6.52
N SER A 72 -9.48 6.11 7.76
CA SER A 72 -8.37 6.99 8.14
C SER A 72 -7.17 6.27 8.73
N SER A 73 -7.32 4.98 9.08
CA SER A 73 -6.28 4.22 9.79
C SER A 73 -5.10 3.86 8.90
N ASP A 74 -5.33 3.57 7.62
CA ASP A 74 -4.27 3.25 6.66
C ASP A 74 -4.72 3.47 5.21
N ALA A 75 -3.76 3.44 4.29
CA ALA A 75 -4.01 3.43 2.87
C ALA A 75 -3.02 2.52 2.14
N TYR A 76 -3.54 1.81 1.14
CA TYR A 76 -2.81 0.88 0.30
C TYR A 76 -2.92 1.38 -1.14
N ALA A 77 -1.82 1.89 -1.70
CA ALA A 77 -1.79 2.37 -3.07
C ALA A 77 -0.92 1.47 -3.95
N GLN A 78 -1.46 1.02 -5.07
CA GLN A 78 -0.65 0.44 -6.13
C GLN A 78 -0.08 1.57 -6.98
N LEU A 79 1.24 1.70 -7.01
CA LEU A 79 1.94 2.74 -7.76
C LEU A 79 2.90 2.13 -8.77
N THR A 80 3.07 2.83 -9.89
CA THR A 80 4.18 2.64 -10.82
C THR A 80 4.90 3.97 -10.97
N ILE A 81 6.21 3.98 -10.70
CA ILE A 81 7.04 5.19 -10.75
C ILE A 81 8.19 4.95 -11.73
N ARG A 82 8.32 5.86 -12.70
CA ARG A 82 9.34 5.80 -13.75
C ARG A 82 10.21 7.06 -13.72
N ASP A 83 11.51 6.88 -13.88
CA ASP A 83 12.41 7.98 -14.23
C ASP A 83 12.35 8.20 -15.73
N LEU A 84 11.82 9.36 -16.14
CA LEU A 84 11.69 9.71 -17.55
C LEU A 84 13.03 10.06 -18.21
N SER A 85 14.04 10.46 -17.43
CA SER A 85 15.36 10.80 -17.96
C SER A 85 16.18 9.55 -18.31
N GLN A 86 15.99 8.47 -17.55
CA GLN A 86 16.67 7.19 -17.75
C GLN A 86 15.80 6.16 -18.47
N ASN A 87 14.52 6.48 -18.69
CA ASN A 87 13.50 5.57 -19.20
C ASN A 87 13.44 4.23 -18.42
N LEU A 88 13.55 4.32 -17.09
CA LEU A 88 13.64 3.18 -16.17
C LEU A 88 12.46 3.20 -15.20
N THR A 89 11.87 2.04 -14.91
CA THR A 89 10.90 1.89 -13.82
C THR A 89 11.65 1.72 -12.51
N LEU A 90 11.49 2.68 -11.59
CA LEU A 90 12.14 2.67 -10.27
C LEU A 90 11.31 1.92 -9.22
N PHE A 91 9.99 1.95 -9.36
CA PHE A 91 9.07 1.29 -8.45
C PHE A 91 7.84 0.77 -9.19
N SER A 92 7.37 -0.43 -8.84
CA SER A 92 6.09 -0.97 -9.29
C SER A 92 5.56 -1.95 -8.27
N GLY A 93 4.54 -1.56 -7.50
CA GLY A 93 4.03 -2.41 -6.44
C GLY A 93 2.99 -1.72 -5.57
N TRP A 94 2.64 -2.39 -4.47
CA TRP A 94 1.79 -1.84 -3.43
C TRP A 94 2.64 -1.13 -2.38
N MET A 95 2.14 0.01 -1.91
CA MET A 95 2.71 0.76 -0.82
C MET A 95 1.67 0.96 0.28
N VAL A 96 2.12 0.94 1.53
CA VAL A 96 1.30 1.06 2.74
C VAL A 96 1.63 2.37 3.43
N ALA A 97 0.64 3.22 3.69
CA ALA A 97 0.86 4.56 4.27
C ALA A 97 1.46 4.48 5.67
N SER A 98 1.04 3.50 6.48
CA SER A 98 1.57 3.26 7.82
C SER A 98 3.00 2.70 7.84
N SER A 99 3.49 2.12 6.74
CA SER A 99 4.82 1.52 6.65
C SER A 99 5.43 1.61 5.23
N PRO A 100 5.70 2.82 4.70
CA PRO A 100 6.19 2.97 3.33
C PRO A 100 7.57 2.32 3.11
N ALA A 101 8.38 2.26 4.16
CA ALA A 101 9.72 1.67 4.13
C ALA A 101 9.75 0.17 3.76
N LEU A 102 8.62 -0.54 3.89
CA LEU A 102 8.50 -1.95 3.46
C LEU A 102 8.47 -2.10 1.94
N SER A 103 8.15 -1.03 1.21
CA SER A 103 8.01 -1.00 -0.24
C SER A 103 8.43 0.39 -0.73
N ALA A 104 9.67 0.75 -0.44
CA ALA A 104 10.20 2.09 -0.69
C ALA A 104 10.56 2.32 -2.17
N LEU A 105 10.48 3.58 -2.60
CA LEU A 105 11.01 4.02 -3.89
C LEU A 105 12.55 4.08 -3.81
N ASP A 106 13.21 3.42 -4.76
CA ASP A 106 14.67 3.50 -4.90
C ASP A 106 15.07 4.58 -5.92
N ASP A 107 15.31 5.80 -5.44
CA ASP A 107 15.83 6.92 -6.24
C ASP A 107 16.82 7.74 -5.40
N ALA A 108 17.88 8.30 -6.00
CA ALA A 108 18.88 9.05 -5.25
C ALA A 108 18.39 10.42 -4.72
N ARG A 109 17.46 11.08 -5.42
CA ARG A 109 17.04 12.46 -5.12
C ARG A 109 15.62 12.54 -4.59
N TYR A 110 14.70 11.79 -5.15
CA TYR A 110 13.30 11.86 -4.82
C TYR A 110 12.88 10.67 -3.97
N ASP A 111 11.88 10.87 -3.14
CA ASP A 111 11.11 9.79 -2.52
C ASP A 111 9.63 10.11 -2.70
N VAL A 112 8.78 9.11 -2.87
CA VAL A 112 7.34 9.29 -3.07
C VAL A 112 6.62 8.21 -2.31
N TRP A 113 5.67 8.60 -1.46
CA TRP A 113 4.84 7.65 -0.74
C TRP A 113 3.37 8.04 -0.64
N VAL A 114 2.53 7.05 -0.39
CA VAL A 114 1.10 7.25 -0.14
C VAL A 114 0.88 7.79 1.27
N ILE A 115 -0.02 8.78 1.39
CA ILE A 115 -0.47 9.35 2.66
C ILE A 115 -1.86 8.82 3.00
N SER A 116 -2.79 8.89 2.05
CA SER A 116 -4.16 8.43 2.24
C SER A 116 -4.84 8.14 0.90
N CYS A 117 -5.93 7.38 0.93
CA CYS A 117 -6.86 7.28 -0.20
C CYS A 117 -7.95 8.35 -0.06
N LYS A 118 -8.36 8.95 -1.18
CA LYS A 118 -9.45 9.92 -1.20
C LYS A 118 -10.79 9.20 -1.29
N SER A 119 -11.39 8.91 -0.15
CA SER A 119 -12.74 8.32 -0.06
C SER A 119 -13.79 9.21 -0.69
#